data_AF-A5I1Q0-F1
#
_entry.id   AF-A5I1Q0-F1
#
_cell.length_a   1.000
_cell.length_b   1.000
_cell.length_c   1.000
_cell.angle_alpha   90.00
_cell.angle_beta   90.00
_cell.angle_gamma   90.00
#
_symmetry.space_group_name_H-M   'P 1'
#
loop_
_entity.id
_entity.type
_entity.pdbx_description
1 polymer ?
#
loop_
_entity_poly.entity_id
_entity_poly.type
_entity_poly.pdbx_seq_one_letter_code
_entity_poly.pdbx_strand_id
1 'polypeptide(L)'
;MNKLSTIISTIPIAIIATIITIIVTHIREYLKDTKIKRRYAAILYYDMNDSIDMIKSDIEGVLKNRFTFIDKYKLYDYLVSVRDIISEDSFKNIKIYYKNIFLLESCWEKYWDCKDQKEIKSLEKEYYEAKNLLKSLYENDKQGFINTINILKDIAKIK
;
A
#
# COMPACT_ATOMS: atom_id res chain seq x y z
N MET A 1 10.38 -63.54 -5.57
CA MET A 1 10.16 -62.83 -4.29
C MET A 1 10.60 -61.36 -4.28
N ASN A 2 11.50 -60.90 -5.17
CA ASN A 2 11.97 -59.50 -5.16
C ASN A 2 10.96 -58.45 -5.66
N LYS A 3 10.03 -58.76 -6.59
CA LYS A 3 9.10 -57.75 -7.12
C LYS A 3 8.01 -57.33 -6.12
N LEU A 4 7.51 -58.24 -5.28
CA LEU A 4 6.46 -57.91 -4.30
C LEU A 4 7.01 -57.11 -3.11
N SER A 5 8.24 -57.40 -2.64
CA SER A 5 8.87 -56.64 -1.55
C SER A 5 9.22 -55.22 -1.98
N THR A 6 9.58 -55.00 -3.25
CA THR A 6 9.79 -53.66 -3.80
C THR A 6 8.49 -52.86 -3.84
N ILE A 7 7.36 -53.47 -4.23
CA ILE A 7 6.04 -52.79 -4.28
C ILE A 7 5.56 -52.39 -2.88
N ILE A 8 5.68 -53.29 -1.89
CA ILE A 8 5.24 -53.01 -0.51
C ILE A 8 6.13 -51.95 0.16
N SER A 9 7.41 -51.85 -0.20
CA SER A 9 8.31 -50.80 0.32
C SER A 9 8.17 -49.47 -0.43
N THR A 10 7.80 -49.45 -1.72
CA THR A 10 7.65 -48.21 -2.49
C THR A 10 6.35 -47.47 -2.27
N ILE A 11 5.23 -48.16 -2.00
CA ILE A 11 3.93 -47.49 -1.79
C ILE A 11 3.96 -46.55 -0.55
N PRO A 12 4.45 -46.97 0.63
CA PRO A 12 4.57 -46.09 1.78
C PRO A 12 5.51 -44.90 1.53
N ILE A 13 6.62 -45.13 0.83
CA ILE A 13 7.59 -44.08 0.47
C ILE A 13 6.95 -43.05 -0.47
N ALA A 14 6.19 -43.49 -1.47
CA ALA A 14 5.48 -42.60 -2.40
C ALA A 14 4.40 -41.77 -1.70
N ILE A 15 3.66 -42.36 -0.75
CA ILE A 15 2.66 -41.65 0.05
C ILE A 15 3.33 -40.58 0.93
N ILE A 16 4.42 -40.94 1.63
CA ILE A 16 5.19 -40.00 2.47
C ILE A 16 5.75 -38.86 1.61
N ALA A 17 6.35 -39.17 0.45
CA ALA A 17 6.86 -38.17 -0.47
C ALA A 17 5.77 -37.21 -0.97
N THR A 18 4.57 -37.72 -1.22
CA THR A 18 3.41 -36.91 -1.65
C THR A 18 2.96 -35.95 -0.54
N ILE A 19 2.83 -36.45 0.69
CA ILE A 19 2.46 -35.62 1.86
C ILE A 19 3.51 -34.52 2.10
N ILE A 20 4.80 -34.87 2.06
CA ILE A 20 5.89 -33.89 2.20
C ILE A 20 5.80 -32.84 1.08
N THR A 21 5.54 -33.25 -0.16
CA THR A 21 5.41 -32.32 -1.29
C THR A 21 4.26 -31.35 -1.11
N ILE A 22 3.10 -31.82 -0.63
CA ILE A 22 1.94 -30.98 -0.33
C ILE A 22 2.29 -29.96 0.76
N ILE A 23 2.92 -30.40 1.86
CA ILE A 23 3.33 -29.53 2.96
C ILE A 23 4.34 -28.47 2.47
N VAL A 24 5.37 -28.88 1.74
CA VAL A 24 6.39 -27.97 1.20
C VAL A 24 5.78 -26.94 0.24
N THR A 25 4.80 -27.35 -0.57
CA THR A 25 4.09 -26.44 -1.48
C THR A 25 3.30 -25.39 -0.69
N HIS A 26 2.51 -25.81 0.31
CA HIS A 26 1.75 -24.89 1.16
C HIS A 26 2.67 -23.92 1.91
N ILE A 27 3.80 -24.39 2.44
CA ILE A 27 4.79 -23.52 3.10
C ILE A 27 5.35 -22.49 2.12
N ARG A 28 5.70 -22.90 0.88
CA ARG A 28 6.21 -21.98 -0.14
C ARG A 28 5.19 -20.93 -0.54
N GLU A 29 3.94 -21.32 -0.72
CA GLU A 29 2.84 -20.41 -1.04
C GLU A 29 2.60 -19.42 0.09
N TYR A 30 2.56 -19.89 1.34
CA TYR A 30 2.46 -19.05 2.53
C TYR A 30 3.61 -18.04 2.64
N LEU A 31 4.86 -18.47 2.40
CA LEU A 31 6.02 -17.59 2.42
C LEU A 31 5.97 -16.55 1.29
N LYS A 32 5.49 -16.95 0.10
CA LYS A 32 5.32 -16.05 -1.05
C LYS A 32 4.24 -15.00 -0.76
N ASP A 33 3.08 -15.42 -0.26
CA ASP A 33 1.99 -14.54 0.15
C ASP A 33 2.47 -13.54 1.22
N THR A 34 3.16 -14.04 2.25
CA THR A 34 3.76 -13.19 3.29
C THR A 34 4.72 -12.17 2.68
N LYS A 35 5.58 -12.57 1.73
CA LYS A 35 6.53 -11.64 1.08
C LYS A 35 5.81 -10.56 0.28
N ILE A 36 4.73 -10.90 -0.42
CA ILE A 36 3.91 -9.94 -1.18
C ILE A 36 3.26 -8.94 -0.22
N LYS A 37 2.63 -9.43 0.85
CA LYS A 37 2.01 -8.61 1.91
C LYS A 37 2.99 -7.60 2.50
N ARG A 38 4.19 -8.06 2.87
CA ARG A 38 5.26 -7.17 3.38
C ARG A 38 5.67 -6.11 2.36
N ARG A 39 5.83 -6.50 1.10
CA ARG A 39 6.20 -5.57 0.02
C ARG A 39 5.13 -4.50 -0.18
N TYR A 40 3.86 -4.89 -0.19
CA TYR A 40 2.77 -3.94 -0.43
C TYR A 40 2.53 -3.03 0.78
N ALA A 41 2.69 -3.55 2.00
CA ALA A 41 2.73 -2.73 3.20
C ALA A 41 3.89 -1.72 3.18
N ALA A 42 5.08 -2.12 2.71
CA ALA A 42 6.22 -1.21 2.56
C ALA A 42 5.94 -0.07 1.57
N ILE A 43 5.32 -0.39 0.42
CA ILE A 43 4.92 0.61 -0.57
C ILE A 43 3.96 1.63 0.05
N LEU A 44 2.90 1.16 0.71
CA LEU A 44 1.93 2.02 1.37
C LEU A 44 2.56 2.84 2.50
N TYR A 45 3.48 2.25 3.27
CA TYR A 45 4.20 2.92 4.35
C TYR A 45 5.01 4.11 3.84
N TYR A 46 5.91 3.89 2.88
CA TYR A 46 6.79 4.96 2.38
C TYR A 46 5.96 6.07 1.70
N ASP A 47 5.02 5.68 0.83
CA ASP A 47 4.20 6.66 0.09
C ASP A 47 3.37 7.54 1.04
N MET A 48 2.68 6.94 2.02
CA MET A 48 1.90 7.70 3.00
C MET A 48 2.77 8.57 3.89
N ASN A 49 3.88 8.04 4.39
CA ASN A 49 4.77 8.75 5.30
C ASN A 49 5.36 10.00 4.63
N ASP A 50 5.95 9.83 3.44
CA ASP A 50 6.62 10.91 2.72
C ASP A 50 5.62 11.98 2.28
N SER A 51 4.47 11.56 1.75
CA SER A 51 3.39 12.45 1.36
C SER A 51 2.85 13.26 2.54
N ILE A 52 2.64 12.64 3.72
CA ILE A 52 2.16 13.34 4.92
C ILE A 52 3.15 14.42 5.36
N ASP A 53 4.44 14.14 5.29
CA ASP A 53 5.48 15.11 5.60
C ASP A 53 5.45 16.28 4.60
N MET A 54 5.26 16.00 3.30
CA MET A 54 5.10 17.03 2.28
C MET A 54 3.83 17.88 2.48
N ILE A 55 2.68 17.25 2.81
CA ILE A 55 1.40 17.94 3.06
C ILE A 55 1.51 18.94 4.21
N LYS A 56 2.28 18.60 5.24
CA LYS A 56 2.48 19.43 6.43
C LYS A 56 3.51 20.53 6.26
N SER A 57 4.35 20.46 5.23
CA SER A 57 5.42 21.43 5.04
C SER A 57 4.87 22.86 4.87
N ASP A 58 5.54 23.83 5.50
CA ASP A 58 5.25 25.27 5.38
C ASP A 58 5.82 25.87 4.08
N ILE A 59 6.10 25.03 3.07
CA ILE A 59 6.62 25.47 1.77
C ILE A 59 5.54 26.27 1.06
N GLU A 60 5.88 27.50 0.68
CA GLU A 60 5.04 28.37 -0.13
C GLU A 60 5.04 27.91 -1.60
N GLY A 61 3.88 28.00 -2.25
CA GLY A 61 3.71 27.64 -3.66
C GLY A 61 3.13 26.23 -3.90
N VAL A 62 2.66 25.99 -5.12
CA VAL A 62 2.27 24.65 -5.58
C VAL A 62 3.54 23.82 -5.73
N LEU A 63 3.58 22.64 -5.10
CA LEU A 63 4.76 21.78 -5.15
C LEU A 63 4.93 21.23 -6.56
N LYS A 64 6.18 21.24 -7.05
CA LYS A 64 6.51 20.67 -8.36
C LYS A 64 6.54 19.14 -8.36
N ASN A 65 6.77 18.53 -7.21
CA ASN A 65 6.77 17.08 -7.09
C ASN A 65 5.37 16.56 -6.78
N ARG A 66 5.07 15.37 -7.30
CA ARG A 66 3.90 14.58 -6.87
C ARG A 66 4.00 14.25 -5.40
N PHE A 67 2.85 14.08 -4.76
CA PHE A 67 2.75 13.57 -3.40
C PHE A 67 2.84 12.05 -3.41
N THR A 68 2.09 11.37 -4.27
CA THR A 68 2.11 9.90 -4.37
C THR A 68 2.82 9.39 -5.62
N PHE A 69 3.55 8.28 -5.48
CA PHE A 69 4.11 7.52 -6.60
C PHE A 69 3.23 6.30 -6.98
N ILE A 70 2.15 6.06 -6.24
CA ILE A 70 1.25 4.94 -6.47
C ILE A 70 0.30 5.26 -7.61
N ASP A 71 0.28 4.38 -8.63
CA ASP A 71 -0.76 4.39 -9.66
C ASP A 71 -2.13 4.05 -9.02
N LYS A 72 -3.14 4.89 -9.29
CA LYS A 72 -4.52 4.70 -8.84
C LYS A 72 -5.09 3.32 -9.17
N TYR A 73 -4.72 2.75 -10.32
CA TYR A 73 -5.15 1.41 -10.73
C TYR A 73 -4.43 0.30 -9.97
N LYS A 74 -3.24 0.57 -9.43
CA LYS A 74 -2.45 -0.36 -8.60
C LYS A 74 -2.76 -0.29 -7.12
N LEU A 75 -3.33 0.82 -6.65
CA LEU A 75 -3.72 0.95 -5.25
C LEU A 75 -4.65 -0.19 -4.79
N TYR A 76 -5.58 -0.62 -5.64
CA TYR A 76 -6.50 -1.70 -5.30
C TYR A 76 -5.77 -3.01 -4.97
N ASP A 77 -4.75 -3.37 -5.76
CA ASP A 77 -3.93 -4.56 -5.51
C ASP A 77 -3.23 -4.48 -4.14
N TYR A 78 -2.75 -3.27 -3.78
CA TYR A 78 -2.08 -3.03 -2.51
C TYR A 78 -3.06 -3.15 -1.33
N LEU A 79 -4.23 -2.51 -1.44
CA LEU A 79 -5.28 -2.55 -0.43
C LEU A 79 -5.77 -3.98 -0.19
N VAL A 80 -6.06 -4.74 -1.24
CA VAL A 80 -6.54 -6.13 -1.11
C VAL A 80 -5.51 -7.00 -0.40
N SER A 81 -4.22 -6.85 -0.73
CA SER A 81 -3.17 -7.67 -0.10
C SER A 81 -3.05 -7.43 1.41
N VAL A 82 -3.20 -6.18 1.86
CA VAL A 82 -3.04 -5.84 3.28
C VAL A 82 -4.33 -5.91 4.09
N ARG A 83 -5.50 -6.07 3.45
CA ARG A 83 -6.82 -6.00 4.08
C ARG A 83 -6.97 -6.92 5.29
N ASP A 84 -6.56 -8.18 5.16
CA ASP A 84 -6.80 -9.20 6.19
C ASP A 84 -5.75 -9.20 7.31
N ILE A 85 -4.77 -8.30 7.24
CA ILE A 85 -3.66 -8.22 8.20
C ILE A 85 -3.58 -6.90 8.94
N ILE A 86 -4.35 -5.88 8.54
CA ILE A 86 -4.46 -4.62 9.26
C ILE A 86 -5.85 -4.50 9.91
N SER A 87 -5.95 -3.66 10.94
CA SER A 87 -7.26 -3.37 11.55
C SER A 87 -8.19 -2.66 10.58
N GLU A 88 -9.50 -2.84 10.77
CA GLU A 88 -10.53 -2.20 9.93
C GLU A 88 -10.42 -0.67 9.95
N ASP A 89 -10.13 -0.09 11.11
CA ASP A 89 -9.88 1.35 11.25
C ASP A 89 -8.66 1.81 10.44
N SER A 90 -7.56 1.05 10.48
CA SER A 90 -6.36 1.37 9.69
C SER A 90 -6.66 1.27 8.20
N PHE A 91 -7.39 0.24 7.77
CA PHE A 91 -7.80 0.08 6.39
C PHE A 91 -8.69 1.23 5.91
N LYS A 92 -9.63 1.68 6.74
CA LYS A 92 -10.46 2.87 6.48
C LYS A 92 -9.60 4.12 6.32
N ASN A 93 -8.61 4.32 7.19
CA ASN A 93 -7.69 5.45 7.13
C ASN A 93 -6.87 5.46 5.84
N ILE A 94 -6.29 4.32 5.44
CA ILE A 94 -5.58 4.21 4.15
C ILE A 94 -6.51 4.57 2.98
N LYS A 95 -7.74 4.04 2.96
CA LYS A 95 -8.70 4.34 1.87
C LYS A 95 -9.07 5.82 1.79
N ILE A 96 -9.40 6.43 2.93
CA ILE A 96 -9.75 7.86 2.99
C ILE A 96 -8.56 8.69 2.55
N TYR A 97 -7.36 8.36 3.01
CA TYR A 97 -6.13 9.03 2.62
C TYR A 97 -5.93 9.03 1.12
N TYR A 98 -5.86 7.86 0.49
CA TYR A 98 -5.55 7.78 -0.93
C TYR A 98 -6.68 8.33 -1.81
N LYS A 99 -7.93 8.25 -1.36
CA LYS A 99 -9.03 8.93 -2.06
C LYS A 99 -8.75 10.43 -2.19
N ASN A 100 -8.31 11.06 -1.11
CA ASN A 100 -8.06 12.50 -1.08
C ASN A 100 -6.71 12.87 -1.70
N ILE A 101 -5.68 12.03 -1.58
CA ILE A 101 -4.40 12.30 -2.24
C ILE A 101 -4.53 12.30 -3.75
N PHE A 102 -5.33 11.38 -4.34
CA PHE A 102 -5.57 11.40 -5.78
C PHE A 102 -6.39 12.60 -6.26
N LEU A 103 -7.22 13.19 -5.39
CA LEU A 103 -7.87 14.47 -5.72
C LEU A 103 -6.83 15.58 -5.79
N LEU A 104 -5.92 15.64 -4.82
CA LEU A 104 -4.81 16.60 -4.81
C LEU A 104 -3.90 16.42 -6.03
N GLU A 105 -3.52 15.18 -6.38
CA GLU A 105 -2.75 14.88 -7.59
C GLU A 105 -3.47 15.36 -8.86
N SER A 106 -4.79 15.20 -8.95
CA SER A 106 -5.53 15.66 -10.13
C SER A 106 -5.49 17.17 -10.27
N CYS A 107 -5.58 17.92 -9.16
CA CYS A 107 -5.43 19.37 -9.17
C CYS A 107 -4.00 19.78 -9.54
N TRP A 108 -3.00 19.06 -9.01
CA TRP A 108 -1.58 19.25 -9.32
C TRP A 108 -1.29 19.01 -10.82
N GLU A 109 -1.75 17.91 -11.40
CA GLU A 109 -1.55 17.60 -12.83
C GLU A 109 -2.12 18.71 -13.72
N LYS A 110 -3.36 19.12 -13.46
CA LYS A 110 -4.01 20.21 -14.20
C LYS A 110 -3.24 21.52 -14.10
N TYR A 111 -2.77 21.86 -12.90
CA TYR A 111 -1.99 23.09 -12.67
C TYR A 111 -0.74 23.14 -13.54
N TRP A 112 0.05 22.05 -13.56
CA TRP A 112 1.31 21.99 -14.30
C TRP A 112 1.14 21.84 -15.82
N ASP A 113 0.03 21.27 -16.27
CA ASP A 113 -0.30 21.15 -17.69
C ASP A 113 -0.91 22.44 -18.28
N CYS A 114 -1.44 23.32 -17.42
CA CYS A 114 -2.10 24.55 -17.83
C CYS A 114 -1.10 25.62 -18.31
N LYS A 115 -1.45 26.32 -19.39
CA LYS A 115 -0.66 27.42 -19.98
C LYS A 115 -1.35 28.79 -19.88
N ASP A 116 -2.62 28.84 -19.49
CA ASP A 116 -3.41 30.07 -19.38
C ASP A 116 -3.27 30.68 -17.98
N GLN A 117 -2.84 31.94 -17.90
CA GLN A 117 -2.56 32.60 -16.61
C GLN A 117 -3.80 32.83 -15.74
N LYS A 118 -5.00 32.98 -16.33
CA LYS A 118 -6.23 33.15 -15.55
C LYS A 118 -6.68 31.81 -14.98
N GLU A 119 -6.58 30.75 -15.78
CA GLU A 119 -6.89 29.38 -15.36
C GLU A 119 -5.91 28.88 -14.28
N ILE A 120 -4.61 29.16 -14.41
CA ILE A 120 -3.57 28.85 -13.41
C ILE A 120 -3.99 29.36 -12.02
N LYS A 121 -4.45 30.61 -11.89
CA LYS A 121 -4.89 31.15 -10.58
C LYS A 121 -6.09 30.40 -9.99
N SER A 122 -7.00 29.92 -10.84
CA SER A 122 -8.13 29.10 -10.39
C SER A 122 -7.64 27.72 -9.92
N LEU A 123 -6.74 27.10 -10.67
CA LEU A 123 -6.16 25.80 -10.34
C LEU A 123 -5.29 25.84 -9.07
N GLU A 124 -4.58 26.94 -8.81
CA GLU A 124 -3.88 27.15 -7.53
C GLU A 124 -4.84 27.11 -6.36
N LYS A 125 -5.98 27.81 -6.50
CA LYS A 125 -7.01 27.79 -5.47
C LYS A 125 -7.55 26.38 -5.24
N GLU A 126 -7.90 25.66 -6.30
CA GLU A 126 -8.36 24.26 -6.20
C GLU A 126 -7.32 23.35 -5.53
N TYR A 127 -6.05 23.50 -5.91
CA TYR A 127 -4.94 22.77 -5.31
C TYR A 127 -4.82 23.04 -3.81
N TYR A 128 -4.85 24.31 -3.38
CA TYR A 128 -4.75 24.65 -1.96
C TYR A 128 -5.98 24.21 -1.17
N GLU A 129 -7.18 24.29 -1.74
CA GLU A 129 -8.40 23.75 -1.12
C GLU A 129 -8.28 22.23 -0.90
N ALA A 130 -7.80 21.48 -1.90
CA ALA A 130 -7.57 20.04 -1.77
C ALA A 130 -6.47 19.72 -0.75
N LYS A 131 -5.35 20.46 -0.76
CA LYS A 131 -4.25 20.29 0.21
C LYS A 131 -4.73 20.56 1.63
N ASN A 132 -5.48 21.63 1.84
CA ASN A 132 -6.02 22.01 3.15
C ASN A 132 -7.06 21.01 3.66
N LEU A 133 -7.91 20.48 2.79
CA LEU A 133 -8.83 19.40 3.14
C LEU A 133 -8.06 18.16 3.60
N LEU A 134 -7.05 17.74 2.84
CA LEU A 134 -6.23 16.57 3.19
C LEU A 134 -5.46 16.78 4.51
N LYS A 135 -4.90 17.99 4.71
CA LYS A 135 -4.27 18.39 5.97
C LYS A 135 -5.26 18.32 7.14
N SER A 136 -6.45 18.89 6.98
CA SER A 136 -7.50 18.85 8.02
C SER A 136 -7.93 17.42 8.35
N LEU A 137 -8.14 16.57 7.33
CA LEU A 137 -8.45 15.15 7.53
C LEU A 137 -7.37 14.44 8.34
N TYR A 138 -6.10 14.69 8.01
CA TYR A 138 -4.98 14.15 8.76
C TYR A 138 -4.96 14.67 10.20
N GLU A 139 -5.13 15.99 10.41
CA GLU A 139 -5.06 16.60 11.74
C GLU A 139 -6.21 16.14 12.66
N ASN A 140 -7.42 15.96 12.10
CA ASN A 140 -8.60 15.49 12.83
C ASN A 140 -8.46 14.05 13.35
N ASP A 141 -7.71 13.18 12.65
CA ASP A 141 -7.40 11.82 13.10
C ASP A 141 -5.89 11.52 13.08
N LYS A 142 -5.11 12.46 13.61
CA LYS A 142 -3.64 12.39 13.58
C LYS A 142 -3.11 11.09 14.17
N GLN A 143 -3.67 10.68 15.31
CA GLN A 143 -3.25 9.45 15.98
C GLN A 143 -3.63 8.20 15.19
N GLY A 144 -4.81 8.17 14.55
CA GLY A 144 -5.22 7.05 13.69
C GLY A 144 -4.30 6.89 12.49
N PHE A 145 -3.87 7.98 11.86
CA PHE A 145 -2.89 7.94 10.78
C PHE A 145 -1.50 7.49 11.23
N ILE A 146 -1.01 7.99 12.37
CA ILE A 146 0.28 7.55 12.93
C ILE A 146 0.24 6.05 13.26
N ASN A 147 -0.83 5.58 13.89
CA ASN A 147 -1.01 4.16 14.20
C ASN A 147 -1.04 3.31 12.92
N THR A 148 -1.75 3.79 11.89
CA THR A 148 -1.82 3.12 10.58
C THR A 148 -0.45 3.00 9.93
N ILE A 149 0.34 4.09 9.92
CA ILE A 149 1.71 4.10 9.39
C ILE A 149 2.61 3.13 10.16
N ASN A 150 2.51 3.11 11.49
CA ASN A 150 3.29 2.19 12.31
C ASN A 150 2.92 0.72 12.06
N ILE A 151 1.63 0.41 11.93
CA ILE A 151 1.17 -0.94 11.56
C ILE A 151 1.74 -1.37 10.20
N LEU A 152 1.71 -0.46 9.21
CA LEU A 152 2.30 -0.74 7.89
C LEU A 152 3.82 -0.96 8.00
N LYS A 153 4.52 -0.15 8.79
CA LYS A 153 5.96 -0.29 9.08
C LYS A 153 6.27 -1.66 9.70
N ASP A 154 5.49 -2.07 10.69
CA ASP A 154 5.66 -3.33 11.42
C ASP A 154 5.43 -4.54 10.51
N ILE A 155 4.36 -4.52 9.72
CA ILE A 155 4.09 -5.56 8.72
C ILE A 155 5.25 -5.63 7.72
N ALA A 156 5.70 -4.48 7.23
CA ALA A 156 6.80 -4.39 6.28
C ALA A 156 8.17 -4.82 6.86
N LYS A 157 8.31 -4.89 8.19
CA LYS A 157 9.56 -5.14 8.91
C LYS A 157 10.66 -4.12 8.60
N ILE A 158 10.27 -2.86 8.46
CA ILE A 158 11.18 -1.74 8.24
C ILE A 158 11.73 -1.30 9.60
N LYS A 159 13.05 -1.08 9.70
CA LYS A 159 13.72 -0.63 10.92
C LYS A 159 13.50 0.86 11.14
#